data_AF-A0A662HJ84-F1
#
_entry.id   AF-A0A662HJ84-F1
#
_cell.length_a   1.000
_cell.length_b   1.000
_cell.length_c   1.000
_cell.angle_alpha   90.00
_cell.angle_beta   90.00
_cell.angle_gamma   90.00
#
_symmetry.space_group_name_H-M   'P 1'
#
loop_
_entity.id
_entity.type
_entity.pdbx_description
1 polymer ?
#
loop_
_entity_poly.entity_id
_entity_poly.type
_entity_poly.pdbx_seq_one_letter_code
_entity_poly.pdbx_strand_id
1 'polypeptide(L)'
;MPKTKRWELRSEDEELVLYQDGKVVARGLDEIIKIVGRCPKCGKPAASAYVSTLGYVYAWHVTDDGKKHAWYLGPAQGPWLEVMQYLRRKVIVLSDEDRRILYKVYVKKVKASPEERARAREILNVIINARRVVVYAGA
;
A
#
# COMPACT_ATOMS: atom_id res chain seq x y z
N MET A 1 -13.93 -26.10 -13.57
CA MET A 1 -13.18 -24.92 -13.07
C MET A 1 -13.78 -24.52 -11.73
N PRO A 2 -13.02 -24.48 -10.61
CA PRO A 2 -13.57 -23.96 -9.37
C PRO A 2 -13.92 -22.49 -9.62
N LYS A 3 -15.19 -22.12 -9.41
CA LYS A 3 -15.68 -20.75 -9.56
C LYS A 3 -14.81 -19.86 -8.67
N THR A 4 -13.94 -19.04 -9.28
CA THR A 4 -13.17 -18.04 -8.55
C THR A 4 -14.18 -17.13 -7.86
N LYS A 5 -14.22 -17.19 -6.52
CA LYS A 5 -15.10 -16.37 -5.69
C LYS A 5 -15.02 -14.92 -6.17
N ARG A 6 -16.17 -14.34 -6.52
CA ARG A 6 -16.19 -13.02 -7.18
C ARG A 6 -16.21 -11.96 -6.09
N TRP A 7 -15.14 -11.17 -6.02
CA TRP A 7 -15.11 -9.97 -5.20
C TRP A 7 -15.89 -8.86 -5.90
N GLU A 8 -16.73 -8.18 -5.14
CA GLU A 8 -17.38 -6.95 -5.56
C GLU A 8 -17.09 -5.89 -4.50
N LEU A 9 -16.72 -4.69 -4.94
CA LEU A 9 -16.41 -3.57 -4.06
C LEU A 9 -17.31 -2.42 -4.46
N ARG A 10 -18.04 -1.88 -3.48
CA ARG A 10 -19.01 -0.81 -3.66
C ARG A 10 -18.71 0.31 -2.67
N SER A 11 -19.14 1.52 -3.01
CA SER A 11 -19.19 2.63 -2.06
C SER A 11 -20.66 2.81 -1.68
N GLU A 12 -20.96 2.67 -0.40
CA GLU A 12 -22.30 2.75 0.19
C GLU A 12 -22.22 3.68 1.40
N ASP A 13 -23.04 4.73 1.44
CA ASP A 13 -23.05 5.72 2.53
C ASP A 13 -21.65 6.27 2.87
N GLU A 14 -20.87 6.63 1.84
CA GLU A 14 -19.49 7.11 1.93
C GLU A 14 -18.46 6.09 2.48
N GLU A 15 -18.88 4.85 2.71
CA GLU A 15 -18.02 3.75 3.18
C GLU A 15 -17.75 2.75 2.04
N LEU A 16 -16.55 2.17 2.02
CA LEU A 16 -16.23 1.06 1.13
C LEU A 16 -16.76 -0.26 1.72
N VAL A 17 -17.52 -1.02 0.94
CA VAL A 17 -18.09 -2.31 1.33
C VAL A 17 -17.62 -3.39 0.36
N LEU A 18 -16.95 -4.42 0.90
CA LEU A 18 -16.50 -5.57 0.14
C LEU A 18 -17.48 -6.72 0.29
N TYR A 19 -17.87 -7.28 -0.85
CA TYR A 19 -18.75 -8.41 -0.97
C TYR A 19 -18.02 -9.62 -1.54
N GLN A 20 -18.33 -10.80 -1.02
CA GLN A 20 -17.99 -12.09 -1.62
C GLN A 20 -19.27 -12.85 -1.90
N ASP A 21 -19.52 -13.16 -3.18
CA ASP A 21 -20.68 -13.95 -3.59
C ASP A 21 -22.01 -13.39 -3.03
N GLY A 22 -22.15 -12.06 -3.03
CA GLY A 22 -23.33 -11.33 -2.55
C GLY A 22 -23.39 -11.09 -1.03
N LYS A 23 -22.42 -11.57 -0.25
CA LYS A 23 -22.37 -11.34 1.21
C LYS A 23 -21.32 -10.31 1.58
N VAL A 24 -21.68 -9.38 2.47
CA VAL A 24 -20.72 -8.43 3.06
C VAL A 24 -19.67 -9.21 3.85
N VAL A 25 -18.39 -8.95 3.57
CA VAL A 25 -17.27 -9.58 4.28
C VAL A 25 -16.39 -8.59 5.05
N ALA A 26 -16.41 -7.31 4.67
CA ALA A 26 -15.62 -6.26 5.31
C ALA A 26 -16.19 -4.89 4.97
N ARG A 27 -16.00 -3.95 5.89
CA ARG A 27 -16.37 -2.54 5.75
C ARG A 27 -15.16 -1.66 6.05
N GLY A 28 -15.02 -0.59 5.27
CA GLY A 28 -13.90 0.33 5.36
C GLY A 28 -12.61 -0.20 4.72
N LEU A 29 -11.79 0.74 4.22
CA LEU A 29 -10.58 0.43 3.46
C LEU A 29 -9.60 -0.47 4.23
N ASP A 30 -9.43 -0.25 5.53
CA ASP A 30 -8.45 -1.00 6.33
C ASP A 30 -8.79 -2.48 6.50
N GLU A 31 -10.07 -2.83 6.69
CA GLU A 31 -10.49 -4.24 6.76
C GLU A 31 -10.38 -4.90 5.39
N ILE A 32 -10.84 -4.20 4.35
CA ILE A 32 -10.81 -4.68 2.97
C ILE A 32 -9.38 -5.03 2.58
N ILE A 33 -8.40 -4.18 2.88
CA ILE A 33 -6.99 -4.41 2.56
C ILE A 33 -6.41 -5.62 3.31
N LYS A 34 -6.83 -5.89 4.56
CA LYS A 34 -6.40 -7.10 5.28
C LYS A 34 -6.82 -8.39 4.56
N ILE A 35 -7.93 -8.34 3.83
CA ILE A 35 -8.46 -9.46 3.06
C ILE A 35 -7.84 -9.49 1.66
N VAL A 36 -8.07 -8.47 0.83
CA VAL A 36 -7.71 -8.48 -0.59
C VAL A 36 -6.22 -8.27 -0.82
N GLY A 37 -5.52 -7.67 0.16
CA GLY A 37 -4.08 -7.45 0.15
C GLY A 37 -3.27 -8.69 0.52
N ARG A 38 -3.88 -9.87 0.71
CA ARG A 38 -3.17 -11.13 0.96
C ARG A 38 -3.29 -12.08 -0.21
N CYS A 39 -2.20 -12.78 -0.51
CA CYS A 39 -2.17 -13.78 -1.56
C CYS A 39 -3.12 -14.94 -1.21
N PRO A 40 -4.07 -15.30 -2.09
CA PRO A 40 -5.00 -16.41 -1.82
C PRO A 40 -4.31 -17.78 -1.82
N LYS A 41 -3.10 -17.89 -2.40
CA LYS A 41 -2.35 -19.15 -2.45
C LYS A 41 -1.51 -19.41 -1.19
N CYS A 42 -0.88 -18.39 -0.63
CA CYS A 42 0.09 -18.55 0.46
C CYS A 42 -0.08 -17.58 1.64
N GLY A 43 -1.10 -16.71 1.63
CA GLY A 43 -1.43 -15.81 2.73
C GLY A 43 -0.47 -14.62 2.95
N LYS A 44 0.62 -14.55 2.19
CA LYS A 44 1.60 -13.44 2.26
C LYS A 44 0.99 -12.12 1.80
N PRO A 45 1.41 -10.98 2.39
CA PRO A 45 0.91 -9.67 1.99
C PRO A 45 1.40 -9.31 0.58
N ALA A 46 0.60 -8.52 -0.13
CA ALA A 46 0.98 -7.90 -1.39
C ALA A 46 2.20 -6.99 -1.18
N ALA A 47 3.18 -7.12 -2.06
CA ALA A 47 4.30 -6.18 -2.16
C ALA A 47 3.86 -4.90 -2.88
N SER A 48 2.98 -5.00 -3.87
CA SER A 48 2.43 -3.87 -4.61
C SER A 48 1.19 -4.28 -5.43
N ALA A 49 0.62 -3.34 -6.18
CA ALA A 49 -0.50 -3.55 -7.10
C ALA A 49 -0.29 -2.78 -8.43
N TYR A 50 -0.91 -3.26 -9.51
CA TYR A 50 -0.84 -2.66 -10.85
C TYR A 50 -2.14 -2.85 -11.64
N VAL A 51 -2.31 -2.05 -12.69
CA VAL A 51 -3.37 -2.23 -13.70
C VAL A 51 -2.80 -3.01 -14.87
N SER A 52 -3.46 -4.09 -15.28
CA SER A 52 -3.10 -4.84 -16.48
C SER A 52 -3.52 -4.10 -17.75
N THR A 53 -2.98 -4.49 -18.90
CA THR A 53 -3.38 -3.95 -20.21
C THR A 53 -4.87 -4.15 -20.54
N LEU A 54 -5.53 -5.09 -19.87
CA LEU A 54 -6.96 -5.37 -20.01
C LEU A 54 -7.85 -4.55 -19.07
N GLY A 55 -7.28 -3.60 -18.31
CA GLY A 55 -8.05 -2.73 -17.42
C GLY A 55 -8.46 -3.39 -16.11
N TYR A 56 -7.65 -4.30 -15.57
CA TYR A 56 -7.91 -4.99 -14.30
C TYR A 56 -6.82 -4.71 -13.27
N VAL A 57 -7.21 -4.56 -12.00
CA VAL A 57 -6.29 -4.40 -10.87
C VAL A 57 -5.81 -5.76 -10.39
N TYR A 58 -4.48 -5.89 -10.29
CA TYR A 58 -3.81 -7.05 -9.70
C TYR A 58 -2.93 -6.63 -8.53
N ALA A 59 -2.96 -7.42 -7.47
CA ALA A 59 -1.94 -7.39 -6.42
C ALA A 59 -0.90 -8.48 -6.67
N TRP A 60 0.33 -8.28 -6.16
CA TRP A 60 1.39 -9.27 -6.32
C TRP A 60 2.43 -9.23 -5.20
N HIS A 61 3.18 -10.32 -5.04
CA HIS A 61 4.41 -10.39 -4.24
C HIS A 61 5.38 -11.42 -4.85
N VAL A 62 6.60 -11.49 -4.30
CA VAL A 62 7.58 -12.55 -4.58
C VAL A 62 7.56 -13.56 -3.44
N THR A 63 7.58 -14.86 -3.75
CA THR A 63 7.68 -15.97 -2.78
C THR A 63 9.13 -16.21 -2.38
N ASP A 64 9.36 -17.07 -1.36
CA ASP A 64 10.72 -17.36 -0.89
C ASP A 64 11.55 -18.12 -1.94
N ASP A 65 10.89 -18.87 -2.84
CA ASP A 65 11.52 -19.53 -3.99
C ASP A 65 11.69 -18.59 -5.20
N GLY A 66 11.51 -17.28 -5.02
CA GLY A 66 11.74 -16.25 -6.05
C GLY A 66 10.63 -16.14 -7.10
N LYS A 67 9.56 -16.94 -7.02
CA LYS A 67 8.45 -16.87 -7.97
C LYS A 67 7.52 -15.70 -7.68
N LYS A 68 6.92 -15.16 -8.74
CA LYS A 68 5.90 -14.10 -8.62
C LYS A 68 4.53 -14.72 -8.43
N HIS A 69 3.87 -14.37 -7.34
CA HIS A 69 2.42 -14.58 -7.19
C HIS A 69 1.69 -13.29 -7.52
N ALA A 70 0.70 -13.37 -8.42
CA ALA A 70 -0.20 -12.27 -8.73
C ALA A 70 -1.65 -12.77 -8.67
N TRP A 71 -2.57 -11.92 -8.18
CA TRP A 71 -3.99 -12.24 -8.10
C TRP A 71 -4.84 -11.02 -8.44
N TYR A 72 -5.98 -11.32 -9.05
CA TYR A 72 -6.98 -10.35 -9.46
C TYR A 72 -7.72 -9.78 -8.25
N LEU A 73 -7.93 -8.46 -8.24
CA LEU A 73 -8.75 -7.77 -7.24
C LEU A 73 -10.10 -7.37 -7.83
N GLY A 74 -10.08 -6.64 -8.94
CA GLY A 74 -11.26 -6.01 -9.51
C GLY A 74 -10.97 -5.28 -10.82
N PRO A 75 -11.98 -4.70 -11.50
CA PRO A 75 -11.77 -3.80 -12.63
C PRO A 75 -11.04 -2.52 -12.22
N ALA A 76 -10.27 -1.91 -13.12
CA ALA A 76 -9.51 -0.69 -12.90
C ALA A 76 -10.39 0.57 -12.98
N GLN A 77 -11.48 0.57 -12.20
CA GLN A 77 -12.44 1.65 -12.13
C GLN A 77 -13.07 1.73 -10.73
N GLY A 78 -13.58 2.91 -10.39
CA GLY A 78 -14.27 3.16 -9.13
C GLY A 78 -13.41 2.80 -7.90
N PRO A 79 -13.98 2.16 -6.87
CA PRO A 79 -13.32 1.99 -5.57
C PRO A 79 -12.10 1.05 -5.62
N TRP A 80 -11.95 0.23 -6.67
CA TRP A 80 -10.78 -0.63 -6.82
C TRP A 80 -9.50 0.15 -7.09
N LEU A 81 -9.59 1.34 -7.70
CA LEU A 81 -8.43 2.21 -7.89
C LEU A 81 -7.93 2.75 -6.54
N GLU A 82 -8.82 3.03 -5.60
CA GLU A 82 -8.45 3.45 -4.24
C GLU A 82 -7.71 2.34 -3.49
N VAL A 83 -8.26 1.10 -3.54
CA VAL A 83 -7.60 -0.10 -3.00
C VAL A 83 -6.21 -0.29 -3.63
N MET A 84 -6.08 -0.15 -4.95
CA MET A 84 -4.81 -0.25 -5.64
C MET A 84 -3.81 0.80 -5.14
N GLN A 85 -4.22 2.07 -5.06
CA GLN A 85 -3.35 3.15 -4.59
C GLN A 85 -2.84 2.86 -3.18
N TYR A 86 -3.73 2.36 -2.31
CA TYR A 86 -3.36 2.00 -0.96
C TYR A 86 -2.37 0.83 -0.90
N LEU A 87 -2.54 -0.20 -1.74
CA LEU A 87 -1.60 -1.33 -1.84
C LEU A 87 -0.25 -0.94 -2.44
N ARG A 88 -0.18 0.11 -3.26
CA ARG A 88 1.09 0.61 -3.84
C ARG A 88 1.94 1.37 -2.84
N ARG A 89 1.31 1.97 -1.82
CA ARG A 89 1.99 2.79 -0.82
C ARG A 89 2.77 1.90 0.16
N LYS A 90 4.06 2.20 0.35
CA LYS A 90 4.97 1.42 1.21
C LYS A 90 4.83 1.81 2.68
N VAL A 91 5.05 0.85 3.59
CA VAL A 91 5.38 1.17 4.99
C VAL A 91 6.86 1.52 5.03
N ILE A 92 7.20 2.67 5.61
CA ILE A 92 8.57 3.14 5.69
C ILE A 92 8.95 3.27 7.16
N VAL A 93 10.13 2.77 7.49
CA VAL A 93 10.76 2.98 8.78
C VAL A 93 11.85 4.01 8.57
N LEU A 94 11.80 5.11 9.30
CA LEU A 94 12.84 6.14 9.25
C LEU A 94 13.90 5.82 10.29
N SER A 95 15.18 5.86 9.89
CA SER A 95 16.28 5.73 10.83
C SER A 95 16.41 6.98 11.72
N ASP A 96 17.17 6.87 12.82
CA ASP A 96 17.55 8.00 13.68
C ASP A 96 18.25 9.10 12.88
N GLU A 97 19.09 8.70 11.92
CA GLU A 97 19.77 9.60 11.02
C GLU A 97 18.79 10.31 10.07
N ASP A 98 17.86 9.58 9.44
CA ASP A 98 16.84 10.17 8.57
C ASP A 98 16.01 11.22 9.33
N ARG A 99 15.68 10.93 10.59
CA ARG A 99 14.99 11.87 11.49
C ARG A 99 15.81 13.10 11.80
N ARG A 100 17.09 12.91 12.15
CA ARG A 100 18.02 14.03 12.43
C ARG A 100 18.15 14.94 11.21
N ILE A 101 18.27 14.37 10.02
CA ILE A 101 18.38 15.10 8.75
C ILE A 101 17.09 15.89 8.49
N LEU A 102 15.92 15.26 8.58
CA LEU A 102 14.63 15.94 8.40
C LEU A 102 14.44 17.09 9.40
N TYR A 103 14.77 16.85 10.67
CA TYR A 103 14.66 17.85 11.74
C TYR A 103 15.63 19.03 11.49
N LYS A 104 16.88 18.74 11.10
CA LYS A 104 17.89 19.75 10.79
C LYS A 104 17.46 20.64 9.61
N VAL A 105 16.97 20.03 8.53
CA VAL A 105 16.64 20.71 7.27
C VAL A 105 15.32 21.46 7.34
N TYR A 106 14.23 20.81 7.77
CA TYR A 106 12.89 21.36 7.67
C TYR A 106 12.39 22.03 8.95
N VAL A 107 12.86 21.59 10.13
CA VAL A 107 12.40 22.13 11.43
C VAL A 107 13.34 23.22 11.94
N LYS A 108 14.60 22.88 12.22
CA LYS A 108 15.59 23.84 12.74
C LYS A 108 16.11 24.81 11.68
N LYS A 109 16.02 24.48 10.40
CA LYS A 109 16.48 25.30 9.25
C LYS A 109 17.92 25.81 9.42
N VAL A 110 18.77 25.02 10.08
CA VAL A 110 20.19 25.34 10.30
C VAL A 110 21.02 24.97 9.06
N LYS A 111 22.29 25.37 9.03
CA LYS A 111 23.20 25.11 7.90
C LYS A 111 23.35 23.60 7.67
N ALA A 112 22.62 23.08 6.69
CA ALA A 112 22.68 21.69 6.22
C ALA A 112 23.51 21.61 4.93
N SER A 113 24.27 20.52 4.78
CA SER A 113 25.08 20.26 3.58
C SER A 113 24.20 20.01 2.35
N PRO A 114 24.75 20.13 1.13
CA PRO A 114 24.04 19.71 -0.08
C PRO A 114 23.56 18.26 -0.03
N GLU A 115 24.34 17.33 0.52
CA GLU A 115 23.93 15.92 0.66
C GLU A 115 22.75 15.77 1.63
N GLU A 116 22.80 16.44 2.80
CA GLU A 116 21.71 16.40 3.77
C GLU A 116 20.40 16.94 3.18
N ARG A 117 20.47 17.98 2.34
CA ARG A 117 19.29 18.53 1.64
C ARG A 117 18.75 17.58 0.59
N ALA A 118 19.63 16.93 -0.18
CA ALA A 118 19.23 15.92 -1.17
C ALA A 118 18.55 14.74 -0.48
N ARG A 119 19.18 14.22 0.59
CA ARG A 119 18.62 13.12 1.39
C ARG A 119 17.29 13.50 2.04
N ALA A 120 17.16 14.70 2.59
CA ALA A 120 15.91 15.18 3.17
C ALA A 120 14.77 15.24 2.14
N ARG A 121 15.06 15.64 0.89
CA ARG A 121 14.07 15.62 -0.21
C ARG A 121 13.67 14.20 -0.60
N GLU A 122 14.63 13.29 -0.69
CA GLU A 122 14.35 11.88 -0.95
C GLU A 122 13.43 11.30 0.13
N ILE A 123 13.78 11.49 1.40
CA ILE A 123 12.97 11.00 2.53
C ILE A 123 11.57 11.60 2.47
N LEU A 124 11.43 12.90 2.21
CA LEU A 124 10.13 13.57 2.11
C LEU A 124 9.29 12.98 0.98
N ASN A 125 9.89 12.75 -0.19
CA ASN A 125 9.21 12.12 -1.33
C ASN A 125 8.74 10.70 -0.98
N VAL A 126 9.55 9.93 -0.26
CA VAL A 126 9.16 8.58 0.16
C VAL A 126 8.02 8.68 1.19
N ILE A 127 8.10 9.57 2.19
CA ILE A 127 7.06 9.82 3.21
C ILE A 127 5.71 10.22 2.58
N ILE A 128 5.71 11.15 1.64
CA ILE A 128 4.49 11.62 0.97
C ILE A 128 3.79 10.45 0.24
N ASN A 129 4.57 9.49 -0.24
CA ASN A 129 4.08 8.29 -0.93
C ASN A 129 3.90 7.08 0.00
N ALA A 130 4.04 7.25 1.32
CA ALA A 130 3.93 6.20 2.30
C ALA A 130 2.47 5.87 2.63
N ARG A 131 2.22 4.61 2.99
CA ARG A 131 0.94 4.19 3.58
C ARG A 131 0.93 4.48 5.08
N ARG A 132 2.05 4.15 5.73
CA ARG A 132 2.27 4.28 7.16
C ARG A 132 3.74 4.61 7.35
N VAL A 133 4.02 5.66 8.12
CA VAL A 133 5.36 5.99 8.58
C VAL A 133 5.47 5.47 10.01
N VAL A 134 6.45 4.60 10.25
CA VAL A 134 6.76 4.12 11.61
C VAL A 134 7.98 4.87 12.10
N VAL A 135 7.82 5.55 13.23
CA VAL A 135 8.85 6.36 13.87
C VAL A 135 9.11 5.75 15.25
N TYR A 136 10.27 5.11 15.45
CA TYR A 136 10.64 4.56 16.75
C TYR A 136 11.32 5.66 17.57
N ALA A 137 10.65 6.27 18.55
CA ALA A 137 11.38 7.08 19.52
C ALA A 137 12.41 6.18 20.23
N GLY A 138 13.71 6.45 20.03
CA GLY A 138 14.74 5.75 20.79
C GLY A 138 14.53 6.06 22.27
N ALA A 139 14.73 5.04 23.11
CA ALA A 139 14.75 5.15 24.56
C ALA A 139 15.88 6.10 25.03
#